data_AF-A0A0F8ZPQ3-F1
#
_entry.id   AF-A0A0F8ZPQ3-F1
#
_cell.length_a   1.000
_cell.length_b   1.000
_cell.length_c   1.000
_cell.angle_alpha   90.00
_cell.angle_beta   90.00
_cell.angle_gamma   90.00
#
_symmetry.space_group_name_H-M   'P 1'
#
loop_
_entity.id
_entity.type
_entity.pdbx_description
1 polymer ?
#
loop_
_entity_poly.entity_id
_entity_poly.type
_entity_poly.pdbx_seq_one_letter_code
_entity_poly.pdbx_strand_id
1 'polypeptide(L)'
;MANPAAEARAKVLATHPEAVVVGRGRNSIKHQIADSPEGRPRFALDVAIGPLHYGPAEDQEIDTALVPSVAPWDWEMTKAGFEVRALSRLDAGQVIEYRDGSEWVRFQPMALQYSNDLDQIQQIAMPGAVDAAVDDDTLTWTDGYGPGRSLSWQAQTARLAKLLTINAPTDLPAVDQFILDGGGPVLELNFVFAFSSGVTPYVNGQPWGRGGQAKDRDTQGLVEFRNDAGDVLWWFNLPRSWDADGNEQLGTFRFKKQGNSLYVTH
;
A
#
# COMPACT_ATOMS: atom_id res chain seq x y z
N MET A 1 5.64 -11.26 4.61
CA MET A 1 6.82 -11.68 5.42
C MET A 1 7.24 -10.48 6.23
N ALA A 2 6.95 -10.50 7.53
CA ALA A 2 7.17 -9.34 8.38
C ALA A 2 8.65 -8.99 8.62
N ASN A 3 9.52 -9.96 8.92
CA ASN A 3 10.91 -9.67 9.33
C ASN A 3 11.96 -10.35 8.44
N PRO A 4 12.28 -9.75 7.27
CA PRO A 4 13.19 -10.36 6.30
C PRO A 4 14.64 -10.42 6.80
N ALA A 5 15.05 -9.51 7.69
CA ALA A 5 16.39 -9.54 8.26
C ALA A 5 16.58 -10.77 9.16
N ALA A 6 15.60 -11.07 10.02
CA ALA A 6 15.63 -12.23 10.90
C ALA A 6 15.68 -13.55 10.12
N GLU A 7 14.89 -13.66 9.06
CA GLU A 7 14.89 -14.82 8.17
C GLU A 7 16.24 -15.02 7.46
N ALA A 8 16.83 -13.95 6.92
CA ALA A 8 18.14 -14.01 6.28
C ALA A 8 19.20 -14.55 7.26
N ARG A 9 19.22 -14.04 8.51
CA ARG A 9 20.13 -14.56 9.55
C ARG A 9 19.86 -16.01 9.90
N ALA A 10 18.59 -16.41 10.02
CA ALA A 10 18.22 -17.79 10.33
C ALA A 10 18.70 -18.76 9.24
N LYS A 11 18.61 -18.36 7.97
CA LYS A 11 19.12 -19.14 6.83
C LYS A 11 20.64 -19.33 6.88
N VAL A 12 21.39 -18.27 7.20
CA VAL A 12 22.85 -18.38 7.38
C VAL A 12 23.18 -19.30 8.55
N LEU A 13 22.54 -19.11 9.71
CA LEU A 13 22.77 -19.93 10.90
C LEU A 13 22.45 -21.42 10.69
N ALA A 14 21.49 -21.74 9.81
CA ALA A 14 21.19 -23.12 9.46
C ALA A 14 22.35 -23.82 8.71
N THR A 15 23.19 -23.06 8.00
CA THR A 15 24.34 -23.58 7.25
C THR A 15 25.67 -23.37 7.98
N HIS A 16 25.76 -22.28 8.74
CA HIS A 16 26.92 -21.81 9.49
C HIS A 16 26.48 -21.44 10.92
N PRO A 17 26.31 -22.42 11.82
CA PRO A 17 25.84 -22.17 13.19
C PRO A 17 26.75 -21.24 14.00
N GLU A 18 28.02 -21.11 13.61
CA GLU A 18 29.01 -20.21 14.21
C GLU A 18 28.91 -18.76 13.72
N ALA A 19 28.06 -18.49 12.73
CA ALA A 19 28.02 -17.20 12.06
C ALA A 19 27.65 -16.07 13.03
N VAL A 20 28.41 -14.98 12.97
CA VAL A 20 28.14 -13.74 13.73
C VAL A 20 27.96 -12.56 12.79
N VAL A 21 26.99 -11.69 13.07
CA VAL A 21 26.78 -10.47 12.28
C VAL A 21 27.90 -9.48 12.58
N VAL A 22 28.61 -9.06 11.54
CA VAL A 22 29.74 -8.09 11.63
C VAL A 22 29.50 -6.82 10.82
N GLY A 23 28.38 -6.74 10.10
CA GLY A 23 27.97 -5.54 9.39
C GLY A 23 26.52 -5.60 8.96
N ARG A 24 25.86 -4.44 8.96
CA ARG A 24 24.50 -4.25 8.48
C ARG A 24 24.49 -3.08 7.50
N GLY A 25 23.63 -3.17 6.51
CA GLY A 25 23.28 -2.05 5.65
C GLY A 25 21.83 -2.17 5.22
N ARG A 26 21.30 -1.12 4.61
CA ARG A 26 19.88 -1.03 4.24
C ARG A 26 19.35 -2.28 3.54
N ASN A 27 20.13 -2.88 2.64
CA ASN A 27 19.75 -4.06 1.86
C ASN A 27 20.66 -5.28 2.09
N SER A 28 21.49 -5.28 3.14
CA SER A 28 22.47 -6.35 3.34
C SER A 28 22.79 -6.67 4.79
N ILE A 29 23.20 -7.92 5.02
CA ILE A 29 23.76 -8.40 6.28
C ILE A 29 25.07 -9.11 5.97
N LYS A 30 26.14 -8.72 6.65
CA LYS A 30 27.45 -9.36 6.55
C LYS A 30 27.69 -10.20 7.79
N HIS A 31 27.94 -11.49 7.57
CA HIS A 31 28.29 -12.45 8.60
C HIS A 31 29.75 -12.83 8.51
N GLN A 32 30.46 -12.90 9.64
CA GLN A 32 31.70 -13.66 9.73
C GLN A 32 31.35 -15.11 10.05
N ILE A 33 31.92 -16.04 9.28
CA ILE A 33 31.75 -17.49 9.45
C ILE A 33 33.11 -18.10 9.82
N ALA A 34 33.16 -19.42 10.05
CA ALA A 34 34.40 -20.11 10.37
C ALA A 34 35.52 -19.77 9.38
N ASP A 35 36.69 -19.46 9.93
CA ASP A 35 37.89 -19.16 9.15
C ASP A 35 38.23 -20.31 8.18
N SER A 36 38.98 -20.00 7.13
CA SER A 36 39.53 -21.03 6.26
C SER A 36 40.49 -21.94 7.04
N PRO A 37 40.82 -23.15 6.53
CA PRO A 37 41.86 -23.99 7.12
C PRO A 37 43.24 -23.30 7.27
N GLU A 38 43.48 -22.23 6.52
CA GLU A 38 44.70 -21.41 6.58
C GLU A 38 44.58 -20.23 7.58
N GLY A 39 43.50 -20.16 8.36
CA GLY A 39 43.25 -19.10 9.33
C GLY A 39 42.83 -17.75 8.73
N ARG A 40 42.34 -17.73 7.48
CA ARG A 40 41.84 -16.49 6.86
C ARG A 40 40.37 -16.29 7.19
N PRO A 41 39.94 -15.06 7.58
CA PRO A 41 38.54 -14.78 7.86
C PRO A 41 37.69 -14.99 6.62
N ARG A 42 36.54 -15.64 6.81
CA ARG A 42 35.53 -15.87 5.77
C ARG A 42 34.25 -15.14 6.13
N PHE A 43 33.52 -14.75 5.08
CA PHE A 43 32.28 -14.03 5.24
C PHE A 43 31.17 -14.64 4.38
N ALA A 44 29.95 -14.62 4.91
CA ALA A 44 28.73 -14.75 4.13
C ALA A 44 28.08 -13.36 4.01
N LEU A 45 27.53 -13.06 2.84
CA LEU A 45 26.86 -11.78 2.57
C LEU A 45 25.47 -12.07 2.02
N ASP A 46 24.46 -11.64 2.74
CA ASP A 46 23.08 -11.64 2.29
C ASP A 46 22.75 -10.27 1.69
N VAL A 47 22.15 -10.28 0.50
CA VAL A 47 21.70 -9.07 -0.21
C VAL A 47 20.26 -9.28 -0.65
N ALA A 48 19.41 -8.29 -0.41
CA ALA A 48 18.00 -8.33 -0.75
C ALA A 48 17.62 -7.20 -1.72
N ILE A 49 16.61 -7.47 -2.57
CA ILE A 49 16.02 -6.45 -3.46
C ILE A 49 15.35 -5.36 -2.63
N GLY A 50 14.59 -5.74 -1.60
CA GLY A 50 13.98 -4.82 -0.64
C GLY A 50 14.90 -4.52 0.55
N PRO A 51 14.62 -3.43 1.29
CA PRO A 51 15.37 -3.12 2.50
C PRO A 51 15.13 -4.20 3.58
N LEU A 52 16.18 -4.48 4.33
CA LEU A 52 16.23 -5.34 5.52
C LEU A 52 16.27 -4.50 6.80
N HIS A 53 16.86 -3.30 6.71
CA HIS A 53 16.99 -2.39 7.82
C HIS A 53 16.42 -1.01 7.49
N TYR A 54 16.18 -0.22 8.54
CA TYR A 54 15.71 1.15 8.48
C TYR A 54 16.41 2.02 9.53
N GLY A 55 16.03 3.30 9.56
CA GLY A 55 16.56 4.29 10.50
C GLY A 55 17.82 5.01 9.98
N PRO A 56 18.28 6.06 10.70
CA PRO A 56 19.33 6.95 10.20
C PRO A 56 20.70 6.26 10.01
N ALA A 57 20.95 5.15 10.70
CA ALA A 57 22.15 4.35 10.55
C ALA A 57 21.93 3.06 9.73
N GLU A 58 20.69 2.81 9.26
CA GLU A 58 20.31 1.63 8.47
C GLU A 58 20.70 0.30 9.13
N ASP A 59 20.53 0.22 10.45
CA ASP A 59 20.94 -0.90 11.30
C ASP A 59 19.77 -1.51 12.10
N GLN A 60 18.63 -0.84 12.15
CA GLN A 60 17.41 -1.34 12.82
C GLN A 60 16.68 -2.29 11.89
N GLU A 61 16.29 -3.47 12.37
CA GLU A 61 15.65 -4.49 11.52
C GLU A 61 14.20 -4.14 11.21
N ILE A 62 13.85 -4.23 9.93
CA ILE A 62 12.47 -4.05 9.48
C ILE A 62 11.60 -5.21 9.99
N ASP A 63 10.42 -4.85 10.48
CA ASP A 63 9.38 -5.75 10.95
C ASP A 63 8.02 -5.15 10.54
N THR A 64 7.44 -5.67 9.46
CA THR A 64 6.21 -5.12 8.86
C THR A 64 4.93 -5.66 9.49
N ALA A 65 5.03 -6.44 10.57
CA ALA A 65 3.87 -6.94 11.30
C ALA A 65 3.03 -5.77 11.82
N LEU A 66 1.72 -5.84 11.59
CA LEU A 66 0.74 -4.96 12.20
C LEU A 66 0.47 -5.44 13.63
N VAL A 67 0.67 -4.54 14.59
CA VAL A 67 0.46 -4.80 16.01
C VAL A 67 -0.64 -3.90 16.56
N PRO A 68 -1.29 -4.26 17.69
CA PRO A 68 -2.28 -3.39 18.31
C PRO A 68 -1.72 -1.99 18.62
N SER A 69 -2.49 -0.96 18.31
CA SER A 69 -2.13 0.45 18.54
C SER A 69 -2.95 1.05 19.70
N VAL A 70 -2.80 2.35 19.90
CA VAL A 70 -3.58 3.16 20.83
C VAL A 70 -4.53 4.08 20.08
N ALA A 71 -5.64 4.42 20.72
CA ALA A 71 -6.65 5.31 20.16
C ALA A 71 -6.04 6.59 19.57
N PRO A 72 -6.50 7.04 18.38
CA PRO A 72 -7.70 6.56 17.69
C PRO A 72 -7.50 5.32 16.83
N TRP A 73 -6.28 4.77 16.73
CA TRP A 73 -5.97 3.66 15.84
C TRP A 73 -6.08 2.32 16.57
N ASP A 74 -6.46 1.28 15.83
CA ASP A 74 -6.53 -0.08 16.37
C ASP A 74 -5.25 -0.86 16.07
N TRP A 75 -4.61 -0.56 14.94
CA TRP A 75 -3.42 -1.27 14.46
C TRP A 75 -2.35 -0.30 13.97
N GLU A 76 -1.09 -0.68 14.14
CA GLU A 76 0.05 0.06 13.62
C GLU A 76 1.20 -0.83 13.16
N MET A 77 2.00 -0.31 12.22
CA MET A 77 3.31 -0.82 11.87
C MET A 77 4.26 0.38 11.89
N THR A 78 5.30 0.32 12.72
CA THR A 78 6.24 1.43 12.95
C THR A 78 7.70 1.06 12.76
N LYS A 79 7.99 -0.22 12.48
CA LYS A 79 9.36 -0.74 12.34
C LYS A 79 9.74 -0.89 10.87
N ALA A 80 9.60 0.19 10.11
CA ALA A 80 10.06 0.30 8.73
C ALA A 80 10.51 1.73 8.44
N GLY A 81 10.94 2.00 7.20
CA GLY A 81 11.22 3.36 6.74
C GLY A 81 9.99 4.27 6.63
N PHE A 82 8.83 3.81 7.09
CA PHE A 82 7.54 4.50 7.10
C PHE A 82 6.67 3.90 8.22
N GLU A 83 5.56 4.56 8.51
CA GLU A 83 4.54 4.07 9.44
C GLU A 83 3.22 3.79 8.72
N VAL A 84 2.48 2.79 9.21
CA VAL A 84 1.08 2.53 8.85
C VAL A 84 0.25 2.54 10.12
N ARG A 85 -0.92 3.16 10.05
CA ARG A 85 -1.92 3.06 11.11
C ARG A 85 -3.27 2.73 10.51
N ALA A 86 -4.06 1.92 11.19
CA ALA A 86 -5.32 1.44 10.67
C ALA A 86 -6.43 1.38 11.72
N LEU A 87 -7.66 1.58 11.26
CA LEU A 87 -8.89 1.29 12.00
C LEU A 87 -9.39 -0.11 11.63
N SER A 88 -10.01 -0.80 12.57
CA SER A 88 -10.59 -2.12 12.33
C SER A 88 -11.87 -2.04 11.50
N ARG A 89 -12.75 -1.08 11.77
CA ARG A 89 -14.03 -0.94 11.03
C ARG A 89 -13.83 -0.26 9.68
N LEU A 90 -14.20 -0.93 8.58
CA LEU A 90 -14.04 -0.42 7.22
C LEU A 90 -14.84 0.86 6.93
N ASP A 91 -16.01 1.01 7.56
CA ASP A 91 -16.91 2.17 7.41
C ASP A 91 -16.57 3.34 8.35
N ALA A 92 -15.46 3.27 9.10
CA ALA A 92 -15.10 4.28 10.11
C ALA A 92 -14.48 5.58 9.56
N GLY A 93 -14.60 5.83 8.25
CA GLY A 93 -14.03 7.01 7.60
C GLY A 93 -12.61 6.76 7.13
N GLN A 94 -11.63 7.54 7.61
CA GLN A 94 -10.22 7.39 7.22
C GLN A 94 -9.59 6.18 7.92
N VAL A 95 -9.71 5.00 7.30
CA VAL A 95 -9.34 3.72 7.92
C VAL A 95 -7.87 3.35 7.77
N ILE A 96 -7.12 3.98 6.87
CA ILE A 96 -5.68 3.81 6.72
C ILE A 96 -4.97 5.15 6.75
N GLU A 97 -3.87 5.25 7.50
CA GLU A 97 -2.85 6.29 7.43
C GLU A 97 -1.53 5.67 6.96
N TYR A 98 -0.91 6.27 5.93
CA TYR A 98 0.44 5.98 5.47
C TYR A 98 1.31 7.20 5.74
N ARG A 99 2.40 7.02 6.49
CA ARG A 99 3.10 8.13 7.15
C ARG A 99 4.62 8.03 7.02
N ASP A 100 5.25 9.19 6.90
CA ASP A 100 6.70 9.38 6.93
C ASP A 100 7.01 10.61 7.79
N GLY A 101 7.60 10.39 8.97
CA GLY A 101 7.86 11.45 9.95
C GLY A 101 6.59 12.13 10.45
N SER A 102 6.45 13.44 10.20
CA SER A 102 5.24 14.21 10.51
C SER A 102 4.17 14.16 9.42
N GLU A 103 4.54 13.73 8.21
CA GLU A 103 3.71 13.83 7.03
C GLU A 103 2.93 12.55 6.80
N TRP A 104 1.70 12.67 6.32
CA TRP A 104 0.82 11.52 6.13
C TRP A 104 -0.15 11.68 4.95
N VAL A 105 -0.61 10.55 4.44
CA VAL A 105 -1.80 10.41 3.59
C VAL A 105 -2.76 9.44 4.26
N ARG A 106 -4.06 9.77 4.24
CA ARG A 106 -5.13 8.94 4.77
C ARG A 106 -6.13 8.57 3.71
N PHE A 107 -6.68 7.36 3.81
CA PHE A 107 -7.63 6.81 2.86
C PHE A 107 -8.94 6.45 3.56
N GLN A 108 -10.03 6.97 3.01
CA GLN A 108 -11.38 6.59 3.35
C GLN A 108 -11.98 5.81 2.17
N PRO A 109 -12.25 4.51 2.33
CA PRO A 109 -12.95 3.72 1.33
C PRO A 109 -14.32 4.34 1.00
N MET A 110 -14.65 4.37 -0.28
CA MET A 110 -15.93 4.84 -0.81
C MET A 110 -16.52 3.75 -1.71
N ALA A 111 -17.56 4.09 -2.49
CA ALA A 111 -18.28 3.13 -3.31
C ALA A 111 -17.37 2.33 -4.26
N LEU A 112 -17.67 1.04 -4.35
CA LEU A 112 -17.35 0.21 -5.51
C LEU A 112 -18.47 0.41 -6.54
N GLN A 113 -18.14 0.71 -7.79
CA GLN A 113 -19.14 1.03 -8.81
C GLN A 113 -18.66 0.71 -10.23
N TYR A 114 -19.59 0.63 -11.16
CA TYR A 114 -19.29 0.80 -12.58
C TYR A 114 -19.46 2.25 -13.00
N SER A 115 -18.64 2.68 -13.95
CA SER A 115 -18.84 3.93 -14.68
C SER A 115 -18.62 3.73 -16.19
N ASN A 116 -18.85 4.78 -16.97
CA ASN A 116 -18.69 4.79 -18.43
C ASN A 116 -18.15 6.14 -18.93
N ASP A 117 -17.97 6.26 -20.25
CA ASP A 117 -17.40 7.46 -20.89
C ASP A 117 -18.31 8.70 -20.75
N LEU A 118 -19.57 8.53 -20.35
CA LEU A 118 -20.53 9.61 -20.09
C LEU A 118 -20.62 10.01 -18.60
N ASP A 119 -19.69 9.53 -17.75
CA ASP A 119 -19.70 9.72 -16.29
C ASP A 119 -21.00 9.22 -15.62
N GLN A 120 -21.73 8.30 -16.25
CA GLN A 120 -22.87 7.63 -15.62
C GLN A 120 -22.35 6.59 -14.64
N ILE A 121 -23.06 6.39 -13.53
CA ILE A 121 -22.62 5.55 -12.42
C ILE A 121 -23.68 4.49 -12.11
N GLN A 122 -23.24 3.24 -11.99
CA GLN A 122 -24.00 2.15 -11.41
C GLN A 122 -23.28 1.71 -10.13
N GLN A 123 -23.81 2.12 -8.98
CA GLN A 123 -23.23 1.76 -7.68
C GLN A 123 -23.38 0.26 -7.43
N ILE A 124 -22.29 -0.39 -7.03
CA ILE A 124 -22.28 -1.82 -6.67
C ILE A 124 -22.43 -1.99 -5.16
N ALA A 125 -21.59 -1.31 -4.37
CA ALA A 125 -21.59 -1.41 -2.92
C ALA A 125 -20.93 -0.20 -2.26
N MET A 126 -21.38 0.13 -1.06
CA MET A 126 -20.62 0.96 -0.12
C MET A 126 -19.78 0.07 0.80
N PRO A 127 -18.70 0.59 1.41
CA PRO A 127 -17.96 -0.16 2.42
C PRO A 127 -18.90 -0.55 3.58
N GLY A 128 -18.88 -1.83 3.96
CA GLY A 128 -19.71 -2.38 5.02
C GLY A 128 -19.14 -2.13 6.42
N ALA A 129 -19.98 -2.28 7.43
CA ALA A 129 -19.57 -2.31 8.83
C ALA A 129 -18.93 -3.65 9.18
N VAL A 130 -17.73 -3.88 8.64
CA VAL A 130 -16.94 -5.11 8.82
C VAL A 130 -15.63 -4.76 9.51
N ASP A 131 -15.24 -5.59 10.49
CA ASP A 131 -13.96 -5.50 11.16
C ASP A 131 -12.86 -6.20 10.35
N ALA A 132 -11.68 -5.61 10.31
CA ALA A 132 -10.53 -6.24 9.71
C ALA A 132 -10.01 -7.41 10.55
N ALA A 133 -9.58 -8.47 9.86
CA ALA A 133 -8.66 -9.46 10.41
C ALA A 133 -7.22 -9.03 10.09
N VAL A 134 -6.35 -9.08 11.10
CA VAL A 134 -4.90 -8.91 10.92
C VAL A 134 -4.23 -10.27 10.91
N ASP A 135 -3.42 -10.51 9.90
CA ASP A 135 -2.50 -11.64 9.81
C ASP A 135 -1.12 -11.10 9.44
N ASP A 136 -0.21 -11.08 10.41
CA ASP A 136 1.15 -10.57 10.29
C ASP A 136 1.20 -9.16 9.68
N ASP A 137 1.62 -9.04 8.42
CA ASP A 137 1.79 -7.77 7.70
C ASP A 137 0.55 -7.32 6.91
N THR A 138 -0.55 -8.07 7.01
CA THR A 138 -1.75 -7.88 6.18
C THR A 138 -3.00 -7.62 7.02
N LEU A 139 -3.73 -6.58 6.64
CA LEU A 139 -5.05 -6.22 7.17
C LEU A 139 -6.12 -6.54 6.12
N THR A 140 -7.12 -7.35 6.46
CA THR A 140 -8.15 -7.80 5.51
C THR A 140 -9.56 -7.57 6.05
N TRP A 141 -10.38 -6.83 5.29
CA TRP A 141 -11.82 -6.75 5.47
C TRP A 141 -12.52 -7.73 4.52
N THR A 142 -12.73 -8.95 5.02
CA THR A 142 -13.45 -10.00 4.27
C THR A 142 -14.88 -9.55 3.99
N ASP A 143 -15.30 -9.62 2.72
CA ASP A 143 -16.62 -9.14 2.27
C ASP A 143 -16.88 -7.66 2.63
N GLY A 144 -15.82 -6.84 2.69
CA GLY A 144 -15.90 -5.41 3.00
C GLY A 144 -16.77 -4.62 2.03
N TYR A 145 -16.93 -5.10 0.79
CA TYR A 145 -17.87 -4.56 -0.21
C TYR A 145 -19.07 -5.47 -0.45
N GLY A 146 -19.43 -6.31 0.51
CA GLY A 146 -20.43 -7.38 0.39
C GLY A 146 -19.83 -8.71 -0.06
N PRO A 147 -20.66 -9.78 -0.13
CA PRO A 147 -20.20 -11.14 -0.36
C PRO A 147 -19.29 -11.28 -1.58
N GLY A 148 -18.14 -11.93 -1.41
CA GLY A 148 -17.18 -12.21 -2.47
C GLY A 148 -16.25 -11.05 -2.83
N ARG A 149 -16.33 -9.92 -2.11
CA ARG A 149 -15.61 -8.68 -2.43
C ARG A 149 -14.84 -8.16 -1.22
N SER A 150 -13.59 -8.61 -1.10
CA SER A 150 -12.74 -8.33 0.06
C SER A 150 -11.71 -7.24 -0.25
N LEU A 151 -11.46 -6.34 0.70
CA LEU A 151 -10.40 -5.33 0.60
C LEU A 151 -9.27 -5.69 1.56
N SER A 152 -8.03 -5.62 1.11
CA SER A 152 -6.87 -5.79 1.98
C SER A 152 -5.77 -4.76 1.72
N TRP A 153 -4.97 -4.54 2.76
CA TRP A 153 -3.78 -3.70 2.74
C TRP A 153 -2.63 -4.48 3.37
N GLN A 154 -1.48 -4.51 2.70
CA GLN A 154 -0.29 -5.20 3.16
C GLN A 154 0.88 -4.23 3.30
N ALA A 155 1.45 -4.18 4.51
CA ALA A 155 2.70 -3.48 4.77
C ALA A 155 3.87 -4.33 4.22
N GLN A 156 4.58 -3.79 3.23
CA GLN A 156 5.81 -4.38 2.70
C GLN A 156 7.01 -3.53 3.12
N THR A 157 8.22 -4.03 2.99
CA THR A 157 9.41 -3.38 3.58
C THR A 157 9.70 -1.96 3.06
N ALA A 158 9.15 -1.57 1.91
CA ALA A 158 9.33 -0.25 1.31
C ALA A 158 8.04 0.38 0.76
N ARG A 159 6.88 -0.27 0.91
CA ARG A 159 5.61 0.22 0.35
C ARG A 159 4.41 -0.37 1.07
N LEU A 160 3.27 0.27 0.87
CA LEU A 160 1.97 -0.22 1.30
C LEU A 160 1.17 -0.67 0.06
N ALA A 161 0.78 -1.94 0.02
CA ALA A 161 0.05 -2.52 -1.11
C ALA A 161 -1.42 -2.65 -0.77
N LYS A 162 -2.29 -2.23 -1.69
CA LYS A 162 -3.75 -2.40 -1.58
C LYS A 162 -4.23 -3.42 -2.60
N LEU A 163 -5.18 -4.26 -2.21
CA LEU A 163 -5.83 -5.23 -3.09
C LEU A 163 -7.34 -5.26 -2.84
N LEU A 164 -8.12 -5.18 -3.92
CA LEU A 164 -9.52 -5.59 -3.92
C LEU A 164 -9.60 -6.96 -4.60
N THR A 165 -10.12 -7.95 -3.89
CA THR A 165 -10.33 -9.30 -4.41
C THR A 165 -11.81 -9.49 -4.73
N ILE A 166 -12.10 -9.89 -5.96
CA ILE A 166 -13.40 -10.37 -6.42
C ILE A 166 -13.26 -11.89 -6.57
N ASN A 167 -13.93 -12.68 -5.73
CA ASN A 167 -13.71 -14.13 -5.66
C ASN A 167 -14.22 -14.84 -6.92
N ALA A 168 -15.36 -14.41 -7.46
CA ALA A 168 -15.94 -14.89 -8.70
C ALA A 168 -16.61 -13.76 -9.49
N PRO A 169 -16.72 -13.87 -10.83
CA PRO A 169 -17.45 -12.89 -11.64
C PRO A 169 -18.90 -12.68 -11.19
N THR A 170 -19.54 -13.71 -10.64
CA THR A 170 -20.92 -13.64 -10.10
C THR A 170 -21.06 -12.81 -8.83
N ASP A 171 -19.94 -12.45 -8.18
CA ASP A 171 -19.94 -11.57 -7.02
C ASP A 171 -20.06 -10.10 -7.43
N LEU A 172 -20.02 -9.81 -8.73
CA LEU A 172 -20.36 -8.51 -9.29
C LEU A 172 -21.77 -8.57 -9.90
N PRO A 173 -22.58 -7.51 -9.75
CA PRO A 173 -23.84 -7.41 -10.46
C PRO A 173 -23.60 -7.33 -11.96
N ALA A 174 -24.60 -7.72 -12.76
CA ALA A 174 -24.53 -7.48 -14.20
C ALA A 174 -24.43 -5.97 -14.46
N VAL A 175 -23.63 -5.60 -15.46
CA VAL A 175 -23.50 -4.21 -15.89
C VAL A 175 -24.82 -3.77 -16.52
N ASP A 176 -25.42 -2.70 -16.00
CA ASP A 176 -26.70 -2.19 -16.48
C ASP A 176 -26.57 -1.63 -17.90
N GLN A 177 -27.64 -1.73 -18.69
CA GLN A 177 -27.61 -1.35 -20.10
C GLN A 177 -27.20 0.11 -20.33
N PHE A 178 -27.60 1.03 -19.44
CA PHE A 178 -27.22 2.44 -19.57
C PHE A 178 -25.70 2.65 -19.40
N ILE A 179 -25.02 1.81 -18.60
CA ILE A 179 -23.56 1.84 -18.48
C ILE A 179 -22.94 1.40 -19.80
N LEU A 180 -23.41 0.29 -20.38
CA LEU A 180 -22.93 -0.23 -21.66
C LEU A 180 -23.17 0.77 -22.80
N ASP A 181 -24.35 1.39 -22.86
CA ASP A 181 -24.74 2.34 -23.89
C ASP A 181 -23.90 3.63 -23.87
N GLY A 182 -23.38 4.01 -22.69
CA GLY A 182 -22.49 5.16 -22.56
C GLY A 182 -21.02 4.88 -22.90
N GLY A 183 -20.65 3.65 -23.28
CA GLY A 183 -19.32 3.31 -23.78
C GLY A 183 -18.25 3.09 -22.70
N GLY A 184 -17.30 2.19 -22.96
CA GLY A 184 -16.13 1.99 -22.09
C GLY A 184 -16.45 1.67 -20.63
N PRO A 185 -17.25 0.61 -20.32
CA PRO A 185 -17.58 0.29 -18.94
C PRO A 185 -16.31 -0.03 -18.14
N VAL A 186 -16.15 0.63 -16.99
CA VAL A 186 -15.02 0.40 -16.08
C VAL A 186 -15.52 0.11 -14.67
N LEU A 187 -14.81 -0.78 -13.96
CA LEU A 187 -15.00 -1.00 -12.52
C LEU A 187 -14.10 -0.02 -11.77
N GLU A 188 -14.68 0.73 -10.84
CA GLU A 188 -14.00 1.79 -10.09
C GLU A 188 -14.00 1.48 -8.59
N LEU A 189 -12.80 1.52 -7.98
CA LEU A 189 -12.65 1.52 -6.53
C LEU A 189 -12.29 2.92 -6.03
N ASN A 190 -13.24 3.55 -5.33
CA ASN A 190 -13.14 4.95 -4.93
C ASN A 190 -12.62 5.13 -3.51
N PHE A 191 -11.79 6.15 -3.31
CA PHE A 191 -11.38 6.62 -1.99
C PHE A 191 -11.51 8.12 -1.90
N VAL A 192 -12.01 8.61 -0.76
CA VAL A 192 -11.64 9.97 -0.31
C VAL A 192 -10.23 9.86 0.24
N PHE A 193 -9.35 10.77 -0.12
CA PHE A 193 -8.04 10.85 0.50
C PHE A 193 -7.77 12.23 1.08
N ALA A 194 -7.05 12.25 2.19
CA ALA A 194 -6.56 13.46 2.83
C ALA A 194 -5.06 13.34 3.04
N PHE A 195 -4.41 14.47 3.25
CA PHE A 195 -2.98 14.51 3.51
C PHE A 195 -2.64 15.68 4.42
N SER A 196 -1.50 15.58 5.11
CA SER A 196 -0.99 16.60 6.01
C SER A 196 -0.66 17.92 5.30
N SER A 197 -0.55 18.99 6.07
CA SER A 197 -0.29 20.34 5.54
C SER A 197 1.12 20.53 4.96
N GLY A 198 2.07 19.62 5.18
CA GLY A 198 3.37 19.63 4.51
C GLY A 198 3.41 18.80 3.22
N VAL A 199 2.30 18.15 2.83
CA VAL A 199 2.24 17.29 1.64
C VAL A 199 1.52 17.97 0.49
N THR A 200 2.13 17.90 -0.70
CA THR A 200 1.46 18.24 -1.96
C THR A 200 1.50 17.02 -2.91
N PRO A 201 0.33 16.50 -3.34
CA PRO A 201 0.24 15.55 -4.44
C PRO A 201 0.67 16.18 -5.77
N TYR A 202 1.42 15.43 -6.57
CA TYR A 202 1.82 15.77 -7.93
C TYR A 202 1.31 14.69 -8.88
N VAL A 203 0.58 15.13 -9.91
CA VAL A 203 0.08 14.26 -10.98
C VAL A 203 0.78 14.68 -12.27
N ASN A 204 1.61 13.79 -12.83
CA ASN A 204 2.46 14.04 -14.00
C ASN A 204 3.34 15.30 -13.82
N GLY A 205 3.96 15.42 -12.64
CA GLY A 205 4.84 16.54 -12.29
C GLY A 205 4.12 17.86 -12.02
N GLN A 206 2.79 17.90 -12.03
CA GLN A 206 1.99 19.09 -11.74
C GLN A 206 1.30 18.96 -10.38
N PRO A 207 1.41 19.97 -9.49
CA PRO A 207 0.75 19.92 -8.19
C PRO A 207 -0.77 19.79 -8.34
N TRP A 208 -1.38 19.11 -7.37
CA TRP A 208 -2.80 18.79 -7.32
C TRP A 208 -3.30 18.83 -5.86
N GLY A 209 -4.58 19.18 -5.66
CA GLY A 209 -5.27 19.02 -4.36
C GLY A 209 -5.48 20.29 -3.51
N ARG A 210 -4.65 21.34 -3.60
CA ARG A 210 -4.86 22.58 -2.80
C ARG A 210 -5.44 23.74 -3.62
N GLY A 211 -6.34 24.51 -2.98
CA GLY A 211 -7.00 25.67 -3.57
C GLY A 211 -8.17 25.33 -4.50
N GLY A 212 -8.87 26.36 -5.00
CA GLY A 212 -9.99 26.23 -5.94
C GLY A 212 -9.61 25.76 -7.36
N GLN A 213 -8.41 25.22 -7.55
CA GLN A 213 -7.77 24.92 -8.84
C GLN A 213 -7.47 23.43 -9.05
N ALA A 214 -7.79 22.54 -8.11
CA ALA A 214 -7.68 21.11 -8.36
C ALA A 214 -8.77 20.70 -9.37
N LYS A 215 -8.34 20.52 -10.62
CA LYS A 215 -9.17 20.01 -11.71
C LYS A 215 -9.12 18.49 -11.68
N ASP A 216 -10.15 17.88 -12.24
CA ASP A 216 -10.18 16.45 -12.46
C ASP A 216 -9.03 16.05 -13.41
N ARG A 217 -8.37 14.93 -13.09
CA ARG A 217 -7.24 14.41 -13.86
C ARG A 217 -7.29 12.89 -13.88
N ASP A 218 -7.29 12.35 -15.09
CA ASP A 218 -7.06 10.93 -15.33
C ASP A 218 -5.59 10.73 -15.72
N THR A 219 -4.93 9.71 -15.20
CA THR A 219 -3.52 9.45 -15.47
C THR A 219 -3.14 7.97 -15.40
N GLN A 220 -2.32 7.55 -16.35
CA GLN A 220 -1.49 6.34 -16.27
C GLN A 220 0.01 6.69 -16.10
N GLY A 221 0.29 7.93 -15.70
CA GLY A 221 1.63 8.44 -15.45
C GLY A 221 1.97 8.52 -13.97
N LEU A 222 2.98 9.34 -13.65
CA LEU A 222 3.57 9.42 -12.32
C LEU A 222 2.66 10.19 -11.34
N VAL A 223 2.41 9.57 -10.18
CA VAL A 223 1.76 10.20 -9.03
C VAL A 223 2.72 10.18 -7.86
N GLU A 224 3.10 11.35 -7.38
CA GLU A 224 4.04 11.52 -6.26
C GLU A 224 3.41 12.37 -5.17
N PHE A 225 3.90 12.20 -3.95
CA PHE A 225 3.57 13.02 -2.81
C PHE A 225 4.86 13.62 -2.31
N ARG A 226 4.93 14.95 -2.31
CA ARG A 226 6.15 15.67 -2.00
C ARG A 226 5.98 16.53 -0.75
N ASN A 227 7.05 16.64 0.03
CA ASN A 227 7.12 17.59 1.14
C ASN A 227 7.30 19.04 0.62
N ASP A 228 7.30 20.02 1.52
CA ASP A 228 7.49 21.43 1.18
C ASP A 228 8.89 21.76 0.60
N ALA A 229 9.90 20.91 0.86
CA ALA A 229 11.22 21.02 0.25
C ALA A 229 11.27 20.44 -1.18
N GLY A 230 10.23 19.74 -1.61
CA GLY A 230 10.12 19.10 -2.92
C GLY A 230 10.62 17.65 -2.95
N ASP A 231 11.03 17.08 -1.82
CA ASP A 231 11.45 15.68 -1.73
C ASP A 231 10.24 14.77 -1.87
N VAL A 232 10.40 13.66 -2.60
CA VAL A 232 9.36 12.64 -2.75
C VAL A 232 9.30 11.80 -1.49
N LEU A 233 8.16 11.83 -0.80
CA LEU A 233 7.86 10.98 0.34
C LEU A 233 7.33 9.63 -0.12
N TRP A 234 6.35 9.65 -1.03
CA TRP A 234 5.67 8.46 -1.55
C TRP A 234 5.31 8.64 -3.02
N TRP A 235 5.01 7.53 -3.69
CA TRP A 235 4.41 7.52 -5.02
C TRP A 235 3.39 6.39 -5.13
N PHE A 236 2.46 6.53 -6.08
CA PHE A 236 1.57 5.43 -6.44
C PHE A 236 2.12 4.66 -7.63
N ASN A 237 2.16 3.34 -7.50
CA ASN A 237 2.29 2.46 -8.66
C ASN A 237 0.94 2.40 -9.38
N LEU A 238 0.96 2.33 -10.70
CA LEU A 238 -0.26 2.22 -11.49
C LEU A 238 -1.15 1.07 -11.02
N PRO A 239 -2.47 1.26 -10.99
CA PRO A 239 -3.38 0.20 -10.61
C PRO A 239 -3.30 -0.91 -11.65
N ARG A 240 -3.33 -2.15 -11.18
CA ARG A 240 -3.29 -3.35 -12.00
C ARG A 240 -4.40 -4.27 -11.56
N SER A 241 -5.04 -4.92 -12.52
CA SER A 241 -5.98 -6.01 -12.28
C SER A 241 -5.47 -7.27 -12.99
N TRP A 242 -5.81 -8.42 -12.44
CA TRP A 242 -5.52 -9.71 -13.06
C TRP A 242 -6.63 -10.70 -12.75
N ASP A 243 -6.86 -11.64 -13.66
CA ASP A 243 -7.79 -12.75 -13.47
C ASP A 243 -7.06 -14.04 -13.01
N ALA A 244 -7.84 -15.12 -12.86
CA ALA A 244 -7.33 -16.42 -12.43
C ALA A 244 -6.37 -17.08 -13.46
N ASP A 245 -6.43 -16.68 -14.73
CA ASP A 245 -5.54 -17.15 -15.79
C ASP A 245 -4.26 -16.31 -15.88
N GLY A 246 -4.15 -15.26 -15.06
CA GLY A 246 -3.01 -14.34 -15.03
C GLY A 246 -3.06 -13.29 -16.14
N ASN A 247 -4.20 -13.08 -16.80
CA ASN A 247 -4.35 -11.98 -17.75
C ASN A 247 -4.36 -10.66 -16.99
N GLU A 248 -3.38 -9.80 -17.27
CA GLU A 248 -3.22 -8.52 -16.59
C GLU A 248 -3.79 -7.36 -17.41
N GLN A 249 -4.42 -6.39 -16.74
CA GLN A 249 -4.76 -5.10 -17.31
C GLN A 249 -4.20 -3.96 -16.46
N LEU A 250 -3.76 -2.90 -17.14
CA LEU A 250 -3.31 -1.67 -16.51
C LEU A 250 -4.50 -0.72 -16.39
N GLY A 251 -4.81 -0.31 -15.15
CA GLY A 251 -5.86 0.65 -14.88
C GLY A 251 -5.39 2.10 -15.04
N THR A 252 -6.23 3.03 -14.60
CA THR A 252 -6.00 4.47 -14.65
C THR A 252 -6.34 5.07 -13.30
N PHE A 253 -5.49 5.96 -12.79
CA PHE A 253 -5.89 6.78 -11.65
C PHE A 253 -6.77 7.93 -12.11
N ARG A 254 -7.86 8.15 -11.40
CA ARG A 254 -8.71 9.32 -11.60
C ARG A 254 -8.76 10.15 -10.32
N PHE A 255 -8.24 11.36 -10.41
CA PHE A 255 -8.19 12.34 -9.34
C PHE A 255 -9.33 13.33 -9.53
N LYS A 256 -10.29 13.36 -8.61
CA LYS A 256 -11.45 14.27 -8.68
C LYS A 256 -11.50 15.17 -7.46
N LYS A 257 -11.95 16.41 -7.63
CA LYS A 257 -12.29 17.30 -6.50
C LYS A 257 -13.79 17.55 -6.46
N GLN A 258 -14.44 17.14 -5.38
CA GLN A 258 -15.86 17.39 -5.16
C GLN A 258 -16.06 18.12 -3.84
N GLY A 259 -16.45 19.40 -3.93
CA GLY A 259 -16.50 20.28 -2.76
C GLY A 259 -15.12 20.42 -2.11
N ASN A 260 -15.03 20.08 -0.82
CA ASN A 260 -13.78 20.09 -0.06
C ASN A 260 -13.04 18.74 -0.08
N SER A 261 -13.66 17.70 -0.66
CA SER A 261 -13.11 16.35 -0.68
C SER A 261 -12.30 16.10 -1.94
N LEU A 262 -11.21 15.36 -1.76
CA LEU A 262 -10.34 14.89 -2.82
C LEU A 262 -10.56 13.39 -2.99
N TYR A 263 -10.84 12.97 -4.20
CA TYR A 263 -11.10 11.59 -4.55
C TYR A 263 -9.95 11.05 -5.39
N VAL A 264 -9.59 9.80 -5.12
CA VAL A 264 -8.76 8.99 -6.00
C VAL A 264 -9.51 7.70 -6.31
N THR A 265 -9.74 7.49 -7.60
CA THR A 265 -10.33 6.28 -8.16
C THR A 265 -9.22 5.46 -8.79
N HIS A 266 -9.31 4.14 -8.57
CA HIS A 266 -8.39 3.14 -9.10
C HIS A 266 -9.15 2.21 -10.04
#